data_AF-A0A2A8D2U8-F1
#
_entry.id   AF-A0A2A8D2U8-F1
#
_cell.length_a   1.000
_cell.length_b   1.000
_cell.length_c   1.000
_cell.angle_alpha   90.00
_cell.angle_beta   90.00
_cell.angle_gamma   90.00
#
_symmetry.space_group_name_H-M   'P 1'
#
loop_
_entity.id
_entity.type
_entity.pdbx_description
1 polymer ?
#
loop_
_entity_poly.entity_id
_entity_poly.type
_entity_poly.pdbx_seq_one_letter_code
_entity_poly.pdbx_strand_id
1 'polypeptide(L)'
;MAQPYFIIDDSSSPSPALHPKKMLTTEQQNLIAKHLNTRAQRPKCPVCGTTTLRVQPQVVELPTAESDSTIRRVVITCTYCGHDMYFSPEVMGLTIS
;
A
#
# COMPACT_ATOMS: atom_id res chain seq x y z
N MET A 1 -5.74 -36.22 41.26
CA MET A 1 -6.69 -35.28 40.63
C MET A 1 -5.89 -34.05 40.25
N ALA A 2 -5.51 -33.93 38.98
CA ALA A 2 -4.64 -32.86 38.48
C ALA A 2 -5.50 -31.76 37.84
N GLN A 3 -5.34 -30.51 38.26
CA GLN A 3 -5.95 -29.34 37.63
C GLN A 3 -4.95 -28.79 36.58
N PRO A 4 -5.36 -28.53 35.34
CA PRO A 4 -4.46 -28.02 34.32
C PRO A 4 -4.22 -26.52 34.51
N TYR A 5 -2.96 -26.13 34.32
CA TYR A 5 -2.51 -24.74 34.22
C TYR A 5 -3.26 -24.02 33.11
N PHE A 6 -3.90 -22.89 33.43
CA PHE A 6 -4.31 -21.91 32.42
C PHE A 6 -3.06 -21.15 31.96
N ILE A 7 -2.58 -21.50 30.77
CA ILE A 7 -1.63 -20.67 30.02
C ILE A 7 -2.49 -19.58 29.38
N ILE A 8 -2.43 -18.37 29.91
CA ILE A 8 -2.95 -17.19 29.22
C ILE A 8 -1.86 -16.84 28.21
N ASP A 9 -2.03 -17.31 26.97
CA ASP A 9 -1.23 -16.86 25.84
C ASP A 9 -1.61 -15.41 25.55
N ASP A 10 -0.84 -14.47 26.09
CA ASP A 10 -0.79 -13.10 25.63
C ASP A 10 -0.16 -13.08 24.23
N SER A 11 -0.86 -13.61 23.22
CA SER A 11 -0.58 -13.31 21.83
C SER A 11 -1.12 -11.91 21.50
N SER A 12 -0.59 -10.90 22.18
CA SER A 12 -0.52 -9.55 21.62
C SER A 12 0.60 -9.51 20.58
N SER A 13 0.43 -10.28 19.50
CA SER A 13 1.07 -9.94 18.24
C SER A 13 0.00 -9.30 17.37
N PRO A 14 -0.12 -7.95 17.35
CA PRO A 14 -0.80 -7.34 16.23
C PRO A 14 0.02 -7.73 15.00
N SER A 15 -0.50 -8.67 14.22
CA SER A 15 -0.02 -8.87 12.86
C SER A 15 0.09 -7.48 12.22
N PRO A 16 1.13 -7.19 11.41
CA PRO A 16 1.23 -5.96 10.65
C PRO A 16 0.16 -6.00 9.54
N ALA A 17 -1.10 -5.91 9.96
CA ALA A 17 -2.23 -5.80 9.09
C ALA A 17 -2.05 -4.46 8.38
N LEU A 18 -1.88 -4.51 7.07
CA LEU A 18 -2.13 -3.38 6.19
C LEU A 18 -3.59 -2.97 6.40
N HIS A 19 -3.86 -2.15 7.40
CA HIS A 19 -5.15 -1.52 7.57
C HIS A 19 -5.23 -0.41 6.52
N PRO A 20 -6.18 -0.45 5.57
CA PRO A 20 -6.46 0.70 4.72
C PRO A 20 -7.02 1.82 5.61
N LYS A 21 -6.15 2.68 6.13
CA LYS A 21 -6.53 3.75 7.06
C LYS A 21 -7.08 4.98 6.34
N LYS A 22 -6.83 5.13 5.03
CA LYS A 22 -7.26 6.31 4.27
C LYS A 22 -7.60 6.00 2.81
N MET A 23 -8.76 6.48 2.36
CA MET A 23 -9.15 6.43 0.96
C MET A 23 -8.68 7.68 0.22
N LEU A 24 -8.21 7.50 -1.01
CA LEU A 24 -7.88 8.57 -1.95
C LEU A 24 -9.15 9.16 -2.51
N THR A 25 -9.23 10.49 -2.54
CA THR A 25 -10.30 11.19 -3.24
C THR A 25 -10.22 10.93 -4.74
N THR A 26 -11.33 11.10 -5.46
CA THR A 26 -11.37 10.98 -6.92
C THR A 26 -10.35 11.90 -7.59
N GLU A 27 -10.14 13.09 -7.05
CA GLU A 27 -9.14 14.04 -7.55
C GLU A 27 -7.71 13.50 -7.37
N GLN A 28 -7.38 12.94 -6.21
CA GLN A 28 -6.08 12.32 -5.97
C GLN A 28 -5.84 11.12 -6.90
N GLN A 29 -6.85 10.27 -7.10
CA GLN A 29 -6.76 9.15 -8.03
C GLN A 29 -6.52 9.61 -9.46
N ASN A 30 -7.20 10.68 -9.89
CA ASN A 30 -7.00 11.28 -11.22
C ASN A 30 -5.61 11.90 -11.36
N LEU A 31 -5.09 12.57 -10.33
CA LEU A 31 -3.72 13.12 -10.35
C LEU A 31 -2.68 12.01 -10.45
N ILE A 32 -2.84 10.90 -9.71
CA ILE A 32 -1.94 9.75 -9.84
C ILE A 32 -2.07 9.13 -11.22
N ALA A 33 -3.28 8.86 -11.70
CA ALA A 33 -3.51 8.26 -13.01
C ALA A 33 -2.92 9.14 -14.13
N LYS A 34 -3.06 10.47 -14.01
CA LYS A 34 -2.43 11.43 -14.91
C LYS A 34 -0.91 11.33 -14.79
N HIS A 35 -0.34 11.37 -13.58
CA HIS A 35 1.10 11.25 -13.37
C HIS A 35 1.70 9.98 -13.98
N LEU A 36 1.04 8.83 -13.78
CA LEU A 36 1.43 7.55 -14.37
C LEU A 36 1.42 7.58 -15.91
N ASN A 37 0.45 8.28 -16.51
CA ASN A 37 0.31 8.37 -17.95
C ASN A 37 1.18 9.47 -18.60
N THR A 38 1.48 10.54 -17.86
CA THR A 38 2.16 11.74 -18.37
C THR A 38 3.69 11.64 -18.27
N ARG A 39 4.24 10.74 -17.44
CA ARG A 39 5.69 10.52 -17.40
C ARG A 39 6.18 10.00 -18.76
N ALA A 40 7.29 10.58 -19.24
CA ALA A 40 7.99 10.14 -20.44
C ALA A 40 8.39 8.64 -20.40
N GLN A 41 8.52 8.08 -19.19
CA GLN A 41 8.58 6.64 -18.95
C GLN A 41 7.42 6.24 -18.05
N ARG A 42 6.34 5.71 -18.64
CA ARG A 42 5.27 5.10 -17.85
C ARG A 42 5.86 3.98 -16.99
N PRO A 43 5.51 3.91 -15.70
CA PRO A 43 5.94 2.79 -14.88
C PRO A 43 5.40 1.49 -15.49
N LYS A 44 6.30 0.51 -15.61
CA LYS A 44 5.97 -0.84 -16.05
C LYS A 44 5.80 -1.72 -14.83
N CYS A 45 4.90 -2.69 -14.92
CA CYS A 45 4.84 -3.75 -13.93
C CYS A 45 6.18 -4.50 -13.92
N PRO A 46 6.85 -4.65 -12.76
CA PRO A 46 8.13 -5.35 -12.68
C PRO A 46 8.01 -6.85 -12.96
N VAL A 47 6.79 -7.41 -12.86
CA VAL A 47 6.54 -8.84 -13.07
C VAL A 47 6.34 -9.17 -14.55
N CYS A 48 5.50 -8.42 -15.27
CA CYS A 48 5.12 -8.74 -16.65
C CYS A 48 5.52 -7.67 -17.68
N GLY A 49 6.11 -6.55 -17.26
CA GLY A 49 6.58 -5.48 -18.14
C GLY A 49 5.48 -4.60 -18.76
N THR A 50 4.20 -4.88 -18.51
CA THR A 50 3.10 -4.09 -19.07
C THR A 50 2.96 -2.72 -18.41
N THR A 51 2.38 -1.76 -19.13
CA THR A 51 2.03 -0.43 -18.59
C THR A 51 0.56 -0.31 -18.20
N THR A 52 -0.22 -1.39 -18.31
CA THR A 52 -1.64 -1.43 -17.91
C THR A 52 -1.72 -1.53 -16.38
N LEU A 53 -1.74 -0.36 -15.75
CA LEU A 53 -1.74 -0.20 -14.30
C LEU A 53 -3.01 0.54 -13.87
N ARG A 54 -3.55 0.17 -12.70
CA ARG A 54 -4.71 0.79 -12.09
C ARG A 54 -4.35 1.28 -10.70
N VAL A 55 -4.67 2.54 -10.43
CA VAL A 55 -4.52 3.13 -9.10
C VAL A 55 -5.62 2.57 -8.20
N GLN A 56 -5.25 2.03 -7.06
CA GLN A 56 -6.23 1.60 -6.07
C GLN A 56 -6.64 2.80 -5.22
N PRO A 57 -7.91 2.88 -4.80
CA PRO A 57 -8.42 4.00 -4.01
C PRO A 57 -7.88 4.00 -2.57
N GLN A 58 -7.13 2.99 -2.15
CA GLN A 58 -6.66 2.84 -0.79
C GLN A 58 -5.19 3.26 -0.65
N VAL A 59 -4.92 4.01 0.41
CA VAL A 59 -3.57 4.25 0.92
C VAL A 59 -3.31 3.25 2.03
N VAL A 60 -2.20 2.53 1.91
CA VAL A 60 -1.77 1.59 2.93
C VAL A 60 -0.63 2.22 3.74
N GLU A 61 -0.64 1.97 5.04
CA GLU A 61 0.47 2.33 5.91
C GLU A 61 1.35 1.09 6.11
N LEU A 62 2.58 1.17 5.65
CA LEU A 62 3.58 0.12 5.86
C LEU A 62 4.42 0.47 7.09
N PRO A 63 4.66 -0.48 8.00
CA PRO A 63 5.58 -0.28 9.10
C PRO A 63 7.00 -0.15 8.54
N THR A 64 7.78 0.78 9.09
CA THR A 64 9.20 0.92 8.74
C THR A 64 10.04 0.18 9.78
N ALA A 65 11.03 -0.59 9.35
CA ALA A 65 11.82 -1.44 10.24
C ALA A 65 12.63 -0.67 11.31
N GLU A 66 12.82 0.64 11.14
CA GLU A 66 13.78 1.43 11.93
C GLU A 66 13.13 2.49 12.84
N SER A 67 11.81 2.61 12.88
CA SER A 67 11.10 3.52 13.78
C SER A 67 9.65 3.10 13.90
N ASP A 68 8.99 3.44 15.02
CA ASP A 68 7.52 3.38 15.22
C ASP A 68 6.73 4.26 14.20
N SER A 69 7.38 4.70 13.13
CA SER A 69 6.83 5.50 12.06
C SER A 69 6.25 4.59 10.96
N THR A 70 5.05 4.93 10.51
CA THR A 70 4.39 4.32 9.36
C THR A 70 4.60 5.15 8.10
N ILE A 71 4.93 4.50 6.98
CA ILE A 71 5.02 5.16 5.68
C ILE A 71 3.74 4.89 4.89
N ARG A 72 3.08 5.98 4.46
CA ARG A 72 1.91 5.92 3.58
C ARG A 72 2.35 5.60 2.16
N ARG A 73 1.72 4.58 1.56
CA ARG A 73 1.94 4.16 0.18
C ARG A 73 0.62 4.09 -0.58
N VAL A 74 0.65 4.57 -1.81
CA VAL A 74 -0.40 4.35 -2.80
C VAL A 74 -0.20 2.95 -3.37
N VAL A 75 -1.29 2.17 -3.41
CA VAL A 75 -1.27 0.85 -4.08
C VAL A 75 -1.65 1.03 -5.54
N ILE A 76 -0.85 0.44 -6.43
CA ILE A 76 -1.12 0.39 -7.86
C ILE A 76 -1.08 -1.07 -8.28
N THR A 77 -2.21 -1.54 -8.81
CA THR A 77 -2.35 -2.93 -9.27
C THR A 77 -2.13 -3.01 -10.77
N CYS A 78 -1.32 -3.96 -11.21
CA CYS A 78 -1.24 -4.31 -12.62
C CYS A 78 -2.51 -5.07 -13.03
N THR A 79 -3.27 -4.54 -13.97
CA THR A 79 -4.52 -5.20 -14.41
C THR A 79 -4.29 -6.42 -15.29
N TYR A 80 -3.05 -6.64 -15.73
CA TYR A 80 -2.69 -7.80 -16.55
C TYR A 80 -2.33 -9.03 -15.71
N CYS A 81 -1.42 -8.87 -14.73
CA CYS A 81 -0.94 -9.98 -13.91
C CYS A 81 -1.43 -9.94 -12.45
N GLY A 82 -2.15 -8.90 -12.04
CA GLY A 82 -2.66 -8.73 -10.68
C GLY A 82 -1.62 -8.30 -9.64
N HIS A 83 -0.38 -8.00 -10.04
CA HIS A 83 0.67 -7.62 -9.10
C HIS A 83 0.47 -6.20 -8.53
N ASP A 84 0.55 -6.08 -7.21
CA ASP A 84 0.45 -4.81 -6.48
C ASP A 84 1.83 -4.16 -6.31
N MET A 85 1.88 -2.86 -6.57
CA MET A 85 3.06 -2.02 -6.43
C MET A 85 2.77 -0.87 -5.47
N TYR A 86 3.74 -0.56 -4.61
CA TYR A 86 3.59 0.44 -3.56
C TYR A 86 4.44 1.66 -3.85
N PHE A 87 3.79 2.80 -4.09
CA PHE A 87 4.47 4.04 -4.42
C PHE A 87 4.32 5.07 -3.30
N SER A 88 5.39 5.83 -3.06
CA SER A 88 5.30 6.99 -2.17
C SER A 88 4.44 8.07 -2.84
N PRO A 89 3.41 8.58 -2.15
CA PRO A 89 2.55 9.63 -2.70
C PRO A 89 3.32 10.91 -3.02
N GLU A 90 4.34 11.25 -2.24
CA GLU A 90 5.19 12.42 -2.43
C GLU A 90 5.91 12.40 -3.79
N VAL A 91 6.38 11.23 -4.23
CA VAL A 91 7.03 11.01 -5.55
C VAL A 91 6.02 11.14 -6.70
N MET A 92 4.73 11.03 -6.38
CA MET A 92 3.61 11.26 -7.28
C MET A 92 3.07 12.69 -7.23
N GLY A 93 3.74 13.59 -6.49
CA GLY A 93 3.27 14.97 -6.30
C GLY A 93 1.99 15.05 -5.47
N LEU A 94 1.67 14.00 -4.72
CA LEU A 94 0.53 14.00 -3.81
C LEU A 94 0.98 14.26 -2.38
N THR A 95 0.39 15.28 -1.77
CA THR A 95 0.42 15.47 -0.33
C THR A 95 -0.78 14.76 0.28
N ILE A 96 -0.54 13.62 0.93
CA ILE A 96 -1.59 12.90 1.64
C ILE A 96 -1.47 13.27 3.12
N SER A 97 -2.17 14.34 3.53
CA SER A 97 -2.21 14.87 4.92
C SER A 97 -2.95 13.96 5.89
#